data_AF-A0A1C5BHP9-F1
#
_entry.id   AF-A0A1C5BHP9-F1
#
_cell.length_a   1.000
_cell.length_b   1.000
_cell.length_c   1.000
_cell.angle_alpha   90.00
_cell.angle_beta   90.00
_cell.angle_gamma   90.00
#
_symmetry.space_group_name_H-M   'P 1'
#
loop_
_entity.id
_entity.type
_entity.pdbx_description
1 polymer ?
#
loop_
_entity_poly.entity_id
_entity_poly.type
_entity_poly.pdbx_seq_one_letter_code
_entity_poly.pdbx_strand_id
1 'polypeptide(L)'
;MTDVIKTLYANGCSFTEGKELEEEDPELRLAGSSKDIKTQLLVRDYRNKKAWPSHLGKILGVDTVVNAGRSGGSNARAVRMAYDYVCSYLAAGGEADELLVCLGFTDLVRTERFESMPGVDVRSDAPFDDGWGLMKTNLSPQKHGANRAALRANRLYYRHLFREEQATVTYVHQILNMQFALSSMGVRFHFHDALATNAEPIARFSFLTQHLLRFIRPGVHRSVYSIGHGEMGFKDGHTFEEWLVRSGAPRASAQHPLSEAHQIWATLLHSEMKESGIV
;
A
#
# COMPACT_ATOMS: atom_id res chain seq x y z
N MET A 1 -20.66 22.59 -9.02
CA MET A 1 -19.44 22.26 -9.79
C MET A 1 -19.29 20.77 -9.70
N THR A 2 -19.10 20.09 -10.82
CA THR A 2 -18.86 18.63 -10.82
C THR A 2 -17.52 18.38 -10.15
N ASP A 3 -17.57 17.56 -9.12
CA ASP A 3 -16.48 17.25 -8.20
C ASP A 3 -15.55 16.22 -8.87
N VAL A 4 -14.68 16.68 -9.78
CA VAL A 4 -13.93 15.77 -10.68
C VAL A 4 -12.53 15.51 -10.12
N ILE A 5 -12.32 14.27 -9.69
CA ILE A 5 -10.98 13.76 -9.39
C ILE A 5 -10.20 13.67 -10.70
N LYS A 6 -9.04 14.31 -10.79
CA LYS A 6 -8.14 14.25 -11.96
C LYS A 6 -6.92 13.38 -11.74
N THR A 7 -6.50 13.20 -10.48
CA THR A 7 -5.32 12.41 -10.13
C THR A 7 -5.64 11.33 -9.11
N LEU A 8 -5.28 10.09 -9.41
CA LEU A 8 -5.24 8.98 -8.47
C LEU A 8 -3.79 8.70 -8.07
N TYR A 9 -3.47 8.88 -6.79
CA TYR A 9 -2.24 8.36 -6.20
C TYR A 9 -2.53 7.06 -5.46
N ALA A 10 -1.91 5.97 -5.89
CA ALA A 10 -2.02 4.66 -5.26
C ALA A 10 -0.67 4.19 -4.71
N ASN A 11 -0.66 3.62 -3.51
CA ASN A 11 0.55 3.07 -2.91
C ASN A 11 0.26 1.78 -2.12
N GLY A 12 1.29 0.99 -1.87
CA GLY A 12 1.22 -0.25 -1.13
C GLY A 12 2.39 -1.17 -1.44
N CYS A 13 2.15 -2.47 -1.31
CA CYS A 13 3.16 -3.50 -1.52
C CYS A 13 3.14 -4.08 -2.95
N SER A 14 3.58 -5.33 -3.12
CA SER A 14 3.59 -6.03 -4.43
C SER A 14 2.22 -6.16 -5.08
N PHE A 15 1.16 -6.24 -4.27
CA PHE A 15 -0.24 -6.28 -4.75
C PHE A 15 -0.72 -4.94 -5.32
N THR A 16 -0.09 -3.82 -4.95
CA THR A 16 -0.36 -2.52 -5.58
C THR A 16 0.55 -2.29 -6.78
N GLU A 17 1.82 -2.70 -6.68
CA GLU A 17 2.77 -2.67 -7.80
C GLU A 17 2.27 -3.49 -9.00
N GLY A 18 1.52 -4.58 -8.77
CA GLY A 18 1.14 -5.54 -9.81
C GLY A 18 2.25 -6.55 -10.09
N LYS A 19 2.98 -6.96 -9.06
CA LYS A 19 4.07 -7.92 -9.17
C LYS A 19 3.57 -9.22 -9.81
N GLU A 20 4.32 -9.74 -10.79
CA GLU A 20 4.03 -10.95 -11.58
C GLU A 20 2.93 -10.82 -12.64
N LEU A 21 2.34 -9.64 -12.85
CA LEU A 21 1.44 -9.42 -14.00
C LEU A 21 2.11 -9.75 -15.34
N GLU A 22 3.42 -9.53 -15.45
CA GLU A 22 4.18 -9.86 -16.66
C GLU A 22 4.16 -11.36 -17.01
N GLU A 23 3.76 -12.26 -16.11
CA GLU A 23 3.59 -13.69 -16.43
C GLU A 23 2.49 -13.95 -17.46
N GLU A 24 1.53 -13.02 -17.63
CA GLU A 24 0.48 -13.08 -18.65
C GLU A 24 1.02 -12.84 -20.07
N ASP A 25 2.16 -12.17 -20.19
CA ASP A 25 2.75 -11.79 -21.47
C ASP A 25 3.88 -12.76 -21.83
N PRO A 26 3.78 -13.52 -22.93
CA PRO A 26 4.83 -14.45 -23.34
C PRO A 26 6.20 -13.79 -23.54
N GLU A 27 6.26 -12.53 -23.95
CA GLU A 27 7.51 -11.78 -24.19
C GLU A 27 8.13 -11.27 -22.89
N LEU A 28 7.29 -10.94 -21.89
CA LEU A 28 7.74 -10.37 -20.61
C LEU A 28 7.76 -11.38 -19.46
N ARG A 29 7.23 -12.59 -19.64
CA ARG A 29 7.14 -13.63 -18.57
C ARG A 29 8.48 -13.91 -17.90
N LEU A 30 9.56 -13.96 -18.67
CA LEU A 30 10.92 -14.21 -18.14
C LEU A 30 11.64 -12.91 -17.73
N ALA A 31 11.12 -11.75 -18.15
CA ALA A 31 11.69 -10.44 -17.90
C ALA A 31 11.51 -9.96 -16.45
N GLY A 32 10.55 -10.51 -15.70
CA GLY A 32 10.23 -10.12 -14.32
C GLY A 32 11.38 -10.22 -13.32
N SER A 33 12.42 -11.00 -13.64
CA SER A 33 13.64 -11.19 -12.84
C SER A 33 14.90 -10.57 -13.45
N SER A 34 14.77 -9.91 -14.61
CA SER A 34 15.90 -9.32 -15.34
C SER A 34 16.60 -8.25 -14.50
N LYS A 35 17.93 -8.16 -14.58
CA LYS A 35 18.68 -7.04 -13.99
C LYS A 35 18.88 -5.88 -14.96
N ASP A 36 18.50 -6.07 -16.23
CA ASP A 36 18.59 -5.02 -17.24
C ASP A 36 17.54 -3.94 -16.99
N ILE A 37 17.99 -2.68 -16.96
CA ILE A 37 17.15 -1.53 -16.62
C ILE A 37 16.05 -1.30 -17.66
N LYS A 38 16.34 -1.47 -18.95
CA LYS A 38 15.34 -1.28 -20.02
C LYS A 38 14.22 -2.30 -19.90
N THR A 39 14.59 -3.55 -19.67
CA THR A 39 13.67 -4.66 -19.41
C THR A 39 12.80 -4.39 -18.19
N GLN A 40 13.39 -3.91 -17.09
CA GLN A 40 12.65 -3.56 -15.87
C GLN A 40 11.67 -2.40 -16.10
N LEU A 41 12.03 -1.41 -16.92
CA LEU A 41 11.11 -0.32 -17.30
C LEU A 41 9.92 -0.86 -18.11
N LEU A 42 10.16 -1.73 -19.09
CA LEU A 42 9.09 -2.36 -19.88
C LEU A 42 8.13 -3.18 -18.99
N VAL A 43 8.67 -3.99 -18.08
CA VAL A 43 7.87 -4.75 -17.11
C VAL A 43 7.08 -3.80 -16.21
N ARG A 44 7.70 -2.72 -15.70
CA ARG A 44 7.00 -1.72 -14.87
C ARG A 44 5.87 -1.05 -15.62
N ASP A 45 6.08 -0.66 -16.87
CA ASP A 45 5.06 -0.03 -17.71
C ASP A 45 3.91 -1.00 -17.99
N TYR A 46 4.22 -2.28 -18.22
CA TYR A 46 3.21 -3.33 -18.36
C TYR A 46 2.37 -3.48 -17.09
N ARG A 47 3.01 -3.63 -15.92
CA ARG A 47 2.33 -3.73 -14.63
C ARG A 47 1.48 -2.50 -14.35
N ASN A 48 2.00 -1.30 -14.59
CA ASN A 48 1.27 -0.05 -14.38
C ASN A 48 -0.01 0.03 -15.19
N LYS A 49 -0.07 -0.57 -16.39
CA LYS A 49 -1.28 -0.59 -17.22
C LYS A 49 -2.34 -1.59 -16.74
N LYS A 50 -1.96 -2.61 -15.98
CA LYS A 50 -2.79 -3.77 -15.60
C LYS A 50 -3.02 -3.95 -14.11
N ALA A 51 -2.29 -3.23 -13.27
CA ALA A 51 -2.51 -3.24 -11.83
C ALA A 51 -3.82 -2.52 -11.47
N TRP A 52 -4.34 -2.82 -10.29
CA TRP A 52 -5.62 -2.27 -9.82
C TRP A 52 -5.66 -0.73 -9.84
N PRO A 53 -4.56 0.03 -9.61
CA PRO A 53 -4.62 1.48 -9.73
C PRO A 53 -5.01 1.98 -11.12
N SER A 54 -4.51 1.34 -12.19
CA SER A 54 -4.88 1.71 -13.56
C SER A 54 -6.33 1.37 -13.87
N HIS A 55 -6.80 0.21 -13.42
CA HIS A 55 -8.21 -0.15 -13.56
C HIS A 55 -9.12 0.82 -12.79
N LEU A 56 -8.75 1.19 -11.56
CA LEU A 56 -9.50 2.15 -10.77
C LEU A 56 -9.51 3.53 -11.43
N GLY A 57 -8.36 4.00 -11.92
CA GLY A 57 -8.26 5.28 -12.63
C GLY A 57 -9.17 5.34 -13.87
N LYS A 58 -9.27 4.25 -14.64
CA LYS A 58 -10.20 4.15 -15.77
C LYS A 58 -11.66 4.21 -15.34
N ILE A 59 -12.02 3.55 -14.23
CA ILE A 59 -13.38 3.56 -13.69
C ILE A 59 -13.77 4.96 -13.22
N LEU A 60 -12.84 5.67 -12.58
CA LEU A 60 -13.01 7.02 -12.08
C LEU A 60 -12.95 8.10 -13.19
N GLY A 61 -12.39 7.77 -14.35
CA GLY A 61 -12.17 8.75 -15.42
C GLY A 61 -11.09 9.79 -15.10
N VAL A 62 -10.07 9.43 -14.31
CA VAL A 62 -8.98 10.34 -13.95
C VAL A 62 -7.98 10.50 -15.10
N ASP A 63 -7.36 11.68 -15.19
CA ASP A 63 -6.34 11.97 -16.19
C ASP A 63 -5.01 11.29 -15.86
N THR A 64 -4.66 11.24 -14.57
CA THR A 64 -3.35 10.78 -14.09
C THR A 64 -3.49 9.69 -13.04
N VAL A 65 -2.75 8.58 -13.23
CA VAL A 65 -2.60 7.52 -12.23
C VAL A 65 -1.13 7.39 -11.85
N VAL A 66 -0.83 7.59 -10.57
CA VAL A 66 0.48 7.36 -9.98
C VAL A 66 0.45 6.09 -9.15
N ASN A 67 1.09 5.04 -9.65
CA ASN A 67 1.28 3.80 -8.89
C ASN A 67 2.66 3.81 -8.20
N ALA A 68 2.66 4.14 -6.91
CA ALA A 68 3.84 4.12 -6.04
C ALA A 68 4.04 2.80 -5.29
N GLY A 69 3.27 1.77 -5.63
CA GLY A 69 3.38 0.42 -5.06
C GLY A 69 4.77 -0.17 -5.28
N ARG A 70 5.29 -0.86 -4.25
CA ARG A 70 6.62 -1.49 -4.31
C ARG A 70 6.60 -2.86 -3.67
N SER A 71 7.19 -3.86 -4.33
CA SER A 71 7.33 -5.20 -3.81
C SER A 71 8.00 -5.22 -2.44
N GLY A 72 7.29 -5.79 -1.46
CA GLY A 72 7.74 -5.81 -0.08
C GLY A 72 7.62 -4.47 0.66
N GLY A 73 7.04 -3.43 0.07
CA GLY A 73 6.77 -2.16 0.78
C GLY A 73 6.03 -2.39 2.10
N SER A 74 6.43 -1.65 3.12
CA SER A 74 5.85 -1.67 4.47
C SER A 74 4.72 -0.64 4.63
N ASN A 75 3.99 -0.69 5.74
CA ASN A 75 3.01 0.34 6.10
C ASN A 75 3.66 1.71 6.31
N ALA A 76 4.82 1.75 6.97
CA ALA A 76 5.58 2.98 7.16
C ALA A 76 6.00 3.62 5.82
N ARG A 77 6.37 2.79 4.83
CA ARG A 77 6.69 3.25 3.48
C ARG A 77 5.50 3.95 2.84
N ALA A 78 4.35 3.26 2.86
CA ALA A 78 3.15 3.71 2.17
C ALA A 78 2.72 5.07 2.72
N VAL A 79 2.75 5.22 4.05
CA VAL A 79 2.49 6.47 4.75
C VAL A 79 3.49 7.56 4.38
N ARG A 80 4.80 7.31 4.52
CA ARG A 80 5.86 8.30 4.24
C ARG A 80 5.80 8.81 2.80
N MET A 81 5.71 7.91 1.84
CA MET A 81 5.66 8.25 0.41
C MET A 81 4.34 8.93 0.02
N ALA A 82 3.23 8.60 0.69
CA ALA A 82 1.96 9.30 0.46
C ALA A 82 2.02 10.74 0.95
N TYR A 83 2.58 10.98 2.15
CA TYR A 83 2.81 12.34 2.63
C TYR A 83 3.68 13.15 1.68
N ASP A 84 4.83 12.60 1.29
CA ASP A 84 5.76 13.26 0.38
C ASP A 84 5.10 13.63 -0.95
N TYR A 85 4.36 12.69 -1.56
CA TYR A 85 3.66 12.94 -2.80
C TYR A 85 2.58 14.02 -2.65
N VAL A 86 1.73 13.93 -1.62
CA VAL A 86 0.62 14.88 -1.42
C VAL A 86 1.18 16.28 -1.17
N CYS A 87 2.16 16.42 -0.28
CA CYS A 87 2.77 17.71 -0.01
C CYS A 87 3.44 18.30 -1.26
N SER A 88 4.14 17.47 -2.04
CA SER A 88 4.78 17.92 -3.29
C SER A 88 3.75 18.31 -4.35
N TYR A 89 2.67 17.55 -4.50
CA TYR A 89 1.57 17.84 -5.42
C TYR A 89 0.92 19.18 -5.12
N LEU A 90 0.56 19.42 -3.85
CA LEU A 90 -0.04 20.68 -3.42
C LEU A 90 0.94 21.86 -3.56
N ALA A 91 2.22 21.65 -3.19
CA ALA A 91 3.26 22.68 -3.34
C ALA A 91 3.52 23.07 -4.81
N ALA A 92 3.30 22.14 -5.75
CA ALA A 92 3.39 22.39 -7.18
C ALA A 92 2.15 23.07 -7.77
N GLY A 93 1.14 23.42 -6.95
CA GLY A 93 -0.10 24.06 -7.38
C GLY A 93 -1.19 23.08 -7.81
N GLY A 94 -1.10 21.80 -7.42
CA GLY A 94 -2.20 20.85 -7.57
C GLY A 94 -3.35 21.16 -6.60
N GLU A 95 -4.58 20.94 -7.04
CA GLU A 95 -5.78 21.20 -6.24
C GLU A 95 -6.15 19.97 -5.39
N ALA A 96 -6.40 20.16 -4.10
CA ALA A 96 -6.59 19.06 -3.16
C ALA A 96 -7.83 18.20 -3.46
N ASP A 97 -8.91 18.84 -3.92
CA ASP A 97 -10.15 18.18 -4.32
C ASP A 97 -10.04 17.49 -5.69
N GLU A 98 -8.95 17.70 -6.44
CA GLU A 98 -8.69 16.95 -7.68
C GLU A 98 -7.83 15.69 -7.43
N LEU A 99 -7.36 15.48 -6.19
CA LEU A 99 -6.52 14.35 -5.79
C LEU A 99 -7.28 13.31 -4.96
N LEU A 100 -7.19 12.05 -5.39
CA LEU A 100 -7.57 10.89 -4.60
C LEU A 100 -6.33 10.07 -4.20
N VAL A 101 -6.19 9.81 -2.90
CA VAL A 101 -5.15 8.93 -2.33
C VAL A 101 -5.74 7.58 -1.95
N CYS A 102 -5.25 6.49 -2.55
CA CYS A 102 -5.67 5.14 -2.23
C CYS A 102 -4.50 4.29 -1.71
N LEU A 103 -4.55 3.86 -0.44
CA LEU A 103 -3.45 3.12 0.19
C LEU A 103 -3.82 1.67 0.48
N GLY A 104 -3.02 0.75 -0.04
CA GLY A 104 -3.06 -0.68 0.29
C GLY A 104 -2.04 -1.01 1.39
N PHE A 105 -2.50 -1.05 2.64
CA PHE A 105 -1.72 -1.47 3.79
C PHE A 105 -1.33 -2.96 3.70
N THR A 106 -0.29 -3.34 4.41
CA THR A 106 0.33 -4.66 4.36
C THR A 106 0.49 -5.23 5.77
N ASP A 107 1.17 -6.36 5.85
CA ASP A 107 1.46 -7.10 7.08
C ASP A 107 2.21 -6.26 8.12
N LEU A 108 1.73 -6.29 9.36
CA LEU A 108 2.34 -5.66 10.54
C LEU A 108 3.82 -6.02 10.73
N VAL A 109 4.23 -7.22 10.29
CA VAL A 109 5.62 -7.64 10.44
C VAL A 109 6.56 -6.92 9.46
N ARG A 110 6.06 -6.27 8.41
CA ARG A 110 6.92 -5.56 7.45
C ARG A 110 7.28 -4.19 7.99
N THR A 111 8.56 -3.96 8.22
CA THR A 111 9.09 -2.66 8.66
C THR A 111 10.25 -2.21 7.78
N GLU A 112 10.81 -1.04 8.04
CA GLU A 112 11.90 -0.46 7.27
C GLU A 112 13.07 -0.13 8.18
N ARG A 113 14.26 -0.09 7.59
CA ARG A 113 15.42 0.57 8.16
C ARG A 113 15.93 1.61 7.17
N PHE A 114 16.44 2.71 7.69
CA PHE A 114 17.22 3.65 6.90
C PHE A 114 18.71 3.33 7.04
N GLU A 115 19.42 3.26 5.91
CA GLU A 115 20.87 3.20 5.86
C GLU A 115 21.39 4.49 5.23
N SER A 116 22.09 5.30 6.03
CA SER A 116 22.84 6.44 5.52
C SER A 116 23.98 5.92 4.65
N MET A 117 23.81 5.95 3.33
CA MET A 117 24.87 5.53 2.40
C MET A 117 25.84 6.70 2.18
N PRO A 118 27.16 6.50 2.35
CA PRO A 118 28.14 7.52 1.98
C PRO A 118 27.99 7.87 0.50
N GLY A 119 27.78 9.15 0.18
CA GLY A 119 27.63 9.65 -1.19
C GLY A 119 26.20 9.62 -1.75
N VAL A 120 25.20 9.16 -1.00
CA VAL A 120 23.79 9.47 -1.30
C VAL A 120 23.50 10.84 -0.70
N ASP A 121 23.55 11.86 -1.54
CA ASP A 121 23.16 13.21 -1.16
C ASP A 121 21.65 13.18 -0.89
N VAL A 122 21.22 13.43 0.35
CA VAL A 122 19.81 13.51 0.75
C VAL A 122 19.18 14.83 0.24
N ARG A 123 19.72 15.37 -0.85
CA ARG A 123 19.26 16.57 -1.54
C ARG A 123 18.18 16.20 -2.55
N SER A 124 17.41 17.22 -2.92
CA SER A 124 16.02 17.20 -3.43
C SER A 124 15.74 16.45 -4.74
N ASP A 125 16.70 15.73 -5.32
CA ASP A 125 16.56 15.04 -6.61
C ASP A 125 16.79 13.52 -6.57
N ALA A 126 17.28 12.96 -5.45
CA ALA A 126 17.28 11.51 -5.25
C ALA A 126 15.85 11.00 -5.03
N PRO A 127 15.45 9.83 -5.57
CA PRO A 127 14.18 9.20 -5.23
C PRO A 127 14.03 9.14 -3.71
N PHE A 128 12.95 9.69 -3.15
CA PHE A 128 12.72 9.82 -1.69
C PHE A 128 12.72 8.47 -0.93
N ASP A 129 12.82 7.35 -1.64
CA ASP A 129 12.89 5.99 -1.15
C ASP A 129 14.33 5.42 -1.10
N ASP A 130 15.33 6.20 -1.53
CA ASP A 130 16.74 5.83 -1.46
C ASP A 130 17.24 5.80 0.00
N GLY A 131 18.10 4.83 0.29
CA GLY A 131 18.57 4.55 1.65
C GLY A 131 17.56 3.76 2.52
N TRP A 132 16.29 3.67 2.14
CA TRP A 132 15.31 2.83 2.83
C TRP A 132 15.38 1.37 2.37
N GLY A 133 15.49 0.46 3.35
CA GLY A 133 15.55 -0.98 3.12
C GLY A 133 14.49 -1.73 3.90
N LEU A 134 13.89 -2.73 3.26
CA LEU A 134 12.89 -3.60 3.86
C LEU A 134 13.48 -4.51 4.94
N MET A 135 12.80 -4.58 6.07
CA MET A 135 12.98 -5.57 7.12
C MET A 135 11.78 -6.51 7.18
N LYS A 136 12.05 -7.82 7.23
CA LYS A 136 11.03 -8.87 7.36
C LYS A 136 11.65 -10.19 7.80
N THR A 137 10.84 -11.08 8.39
CA THR A 137 11.29 -12.37 8.95
C THR A 137 12.04 -13.26 7.94
N ASN A 138 11.73 -13.16 6.64
CA ASN A 138 12.33 -13.95 5.56
C ASN A 138 13.28 -13.15 4.64
N LEU A 139 13.94 -12.11 5.15
CA LEU A 139 14.95 -11.36 4.41
C LEU A 139 16.15 -12.28 4.04
N SER A 140 16.65 -12.17 2.80
CA SER A 140 17.75 -13.02 2.30
C SER A 140 18.58 -12.31 1.21
N PRO A 141 19.88 -12.66 1.02
CA PRO A 141 20.72 -12.07 -0.04
C PRO A 141 20.20 -12.37 -1.44
N GLN A 142 19.74 -13.61 -1.66
CA GLN A 142 19.29 -14.08 -2.97
C GLN A 142 18.00 -13.39 -3.43
N LYS A 143 17.05 -13.20 -2.51
CA LYS A 143 15.73 -12.66 -2.84
C LYS A 143 15.65 -11.13 -2.73
N HIS A 144 16.52 -10.52 -1.92
CA HIS A 144 16.40 -9.09 -1.58
C HIS A 144 17.71 -8.31 -1.68
N GLY A 145 18.80 -8.93 -2.13
CA GLY A 145 20.12 -8.27 -2.17
C GLY A 145 20.67 -7.89 -0.80
N ALA A 146 20.10 -8.42 0.30
CA ALA A 146 20.48 -8.05 1.64
C ALA A 146 21.91 -8.52 1.99
N ASN A 147 22.74 -7.59 2.46
CA ASN A 147 24.09 -7.92 2.93
C ASN A 147 24.06 -8.59 4.33
N ARG A 148 25.22 -9.13 4.78
CA ARG A 148 25.31 -9.84 6.06
C ARG A 148 24.92 -8.97 7.28
N ALA A 149 25.28 -7.70 7.26
CA ALA A 149 24.95 -6.77 8.35
C ALA A 149 23.44 -6.55 8.43
N ALA A 150 22.79 -6.33 7.29
CA ALA A 150 21.34 -6.19 7.17
C ALA A 150 20.60 -7.43 7.70
N LEU A 151 21.05 -8.63 7.34
CA LEU A 151 20.46 -9.87 7.84
C LEU A 151 20.61 -10.01 9.36
N ARG A 152 21.79 -9.64 9.91
CA ARG A 152 22.03 -9.68 11.35
C ARG A 152 21.16 -8.68 12.10
N ALA A 153 21.09 -7.44 11.62
CA ALA A 153 20.24 -6.40 12.19
C ALA A 153 18.76 -6.82 12.17
N ASN A 154 18.30 -7.35 11.04
CA ASN A 154 16.96 -7.86 10.86
C ASN A 154 16.62 -9.00 11.84
N ARG A 155 17.52 -9.98 12.01
CA ARG A 155 17.35 -11.04 13.01
C ARG A 155 17.29 -10.49 14.44
N LEU A 156 18.17 -9.56 14.79
CA LEU A 156 18.18 -8.97 16.13
C LEU A 156 16.91 -8.16 16.40
N TYR A 157 16.43 -7.41 15.41
CA TYR A 157 15.18 -6.67 15.51
C TYR A 157 14.00 -7.60 15.80
N TYR A 158 13.76 -8.63 14.98
CA TYR A 158 12.62 -9.53 15.22
C TYR A 158 12.76 -10.37 16.49
N ARG A 159 13.99 -10.63 16.95
CA ARG A 159 14.23 -11.37 18.18
C ARG A 159 14.00 -10.55 19.44
N HIS A 160 14.40 -9.27 19.43
CA HIS A 160 14.52 -8.48 20.66
C HIS A 160 13.64 -7.23 20.70
N LEU A 161 13.28 -6.66 19.54
CA LEU A 161 12.61 -5.37 19.45
C LEU A 161 11.19 -5.49 18.89
N PHE A 162 10.96 -6.33 17.89
CA PHE A 162 9.63 -6.52 17.34
C PHE A 162 8.68 -7.12 18.37
N ARG A 163 7.57 -6.41 18.58
CA ARG A 163 6.41 -6.88 19.33
C ARG A 163 5.18 -6.62 18.48
N GLU A 164 4.37 -7.66 18.31
CA GLU A 164 3.13 -7.57 17.53
C GLU A 164 2.21 -6.49 18.10
N GLU A 165 2.10 -6.40 19.43
CA GLU A 165 1.37 -5.35 20.15
C GLU A 165 1.77 -3.93 19.70
N GLN A 166 3.07 -3.63 19.66
CA GLN A 166 3.57 -2.33 19.20
C GLN A 166 3.25 -2.11 17.71
N ALA A 167 3.40 -3.15 16.88
CA ALA A 167 3.11 -3.08 15.45
C ALA A 167 1.62 -2.80 15.20
N THR A 168 0.72 -3.43 15.95
CA THR A 168 -0.73 -3.21 15.90
C THR A 168 -1.09 -1.77 16.29
N VAL A 169 -0.55 -1.24 17.39
CA VAL A 169 -0.79 0.15 17.80
C VAL A 169 -0.26 1.13 16.75
N THR A 170 0.95 0.88 16.23
CA THR A 170 1.56 1.71 15.19
C THR A 170 0.71 1.71 13.92
N TYR A 171 0.16 0.57 13.54
CA TYR A 171 -0.70 0.43 12.37
C TYR A 171 -1.97 1.28 12.48
N VAL A 172 -2.68 1.20 13.61
CA VAL A 172 -3.88 2.00 13.85
C VAL A 172 -3.55 3.50 13.88
N HIS A 173 -2.43 3.90 14.48
CA HIS A 173 -1.96 5.28 14.43
C HIS A 173 -1.64 5.75 13.00
N GLN A 174 -1.06 4.90 12.16
CA GLN A 174 -0.76 5.24 10.78
C GLN A 174 -2.03 5.53 9.97
N ILE A 175 -3.07 4.70 10.12
CA ILE A 175 -4.37 4.96 9.49
C ILE A 175 -4.95 6.29 9.98
N LEU A 176 -4.97 6.48 11.31
CA LEU A 176 -5.55 7.66 11.93
C LEU A 176 -4.84 8.96 11.53
N ASN A 177 -3.50 8.95 11.52
CA ASN A 177 -2.69 10.09 11.13
C ASN A 177 -2.90 10.43 9.66
N MET A 178 -2.88 9.43 8.76
CA MET A 178 -3.17 9.67 7.34
C MET A 178 -4.57 10.23 7.15
N GLN A 179 -5.58 9.69 7.84
CA GLN A 179 -6.95 10.20 7.77
C GLN A 179 -7.00 11.68 8.16
N PHE A 180 -6.44 12.05 9.31
CA PHE A 180 -6.48 13.43 9.78
C PHE A 180 -5.73 14.38 8.87
N ALA A 181 -4.51 14.00 8.46
CA ALA A 181 -3.71 14.87 7.63
C ALA A 181 -4.34 15.09 6.24
N LEU A 182 -4.78 14.03 5.56
CA LEU A 182 -5.44 14.15 4.26
C LEU A 182 -6.74 14.95 4.36
N SER A 183 -7.55 14.69 5.40
CA SER A 183 -8.78 15.47 5.63
C SER A 183 -8.48 16.95 5.88
N SER A 184 -7.43 17.25 6.66
CA SER A 184 -7.03 18.65 6.94
C SER A 184 -6.54 19.40 5.71
N MET A 185 -6.00 18.67 4.73
CA MET A 185 -5.56 19.22 3.44
C MET A 185 -6.70 19.25 2.41
N GLY A 186 -7.90 18.75 2.72
CA GLY A 186 -9.01 18.66 1.77
C GLY A 186 -8.86 17.57 0.72
N VAL A 187 -7.90 16.65 0.88
CA VAL A 187 -7.62 15.55 -0.06
C VAL A 187 -8.59 14.40 0.17
N ARG A 188 -9.12 13.80 -0.90
CA ARG A 188 -9.94 12.58 -0.82
C ARG A 188 -9.08 11.36 -0.62
N PHE A 189 -9.56 10.38 0.13
CA PHE A 189 -8.80 9.16 0.37
C PHE A 189 -9.64 7.94 0.69
N HIS A 190 -9.07 6.79 0.38
CA HIS A 190 -9.59 5.48 0.76
C HIS A 190 -8.43 4.53 1.09
N PHE A 191 -8.62 3.68 2.09
CA PHE A 191 -7.61 2.74 2.57
C PHE A 191 -8.16 1.32 2.53
N HIS A 192 -7.29 0.36 2.26
CA HIS A 192 -7.61 -1.06 2.33
C HIS A 192 -6.40 -1.86 2.81
N ASP A 193 -6.62 -3.10 3.22
CA ASP A 193 -5.53 -4.06 3.42
C ASP A 193 -5.26 -4.80 2.10
N ALA A 194 -4.01 -4.82 1.67
CA ALA A 194 -3.53 -5.64 0.56
C ALA A 194 -3.14 -7.04 1.03
N LEU A 195 -2.42 -7.13 2.15
CA LEU A 195 -1.88 -8.37 2.73
C LEU A 195 -2.13 -8.40 4.24
N ALA A 196 -2.24 -9.60 4.78
CA ALA A 196 -2.39 -9.94 6.20
C ALA A 196 -3.75 -9.64 6.85
N THR A 197 -4.18 -10.56 7.71
CA THR A 197 -5.34 -10.46 8.59
C THR A 197 -5.01 -9.59 9.80
N ASN A 198 -4.78 -8.28 9.58
CA ASN A 198 -4.57 -7.29 10.64
C ASN A 198 -5.70 -7.29 11.69
N ALA A 199 -6.87 -7.82 11.33
CA ALA A 199 -8.02 -8.02 12.21
C ALA A 199 -7.70 -8.84 13.48
N GLU A 200 -6.97 -9.96 13.36
CA GLU A 200 -6.71 -10.82 14.53
C GLU A 200 -5.80 -10.11 15.56
N PRO A 201 -4.64 -9.55 15.19
CA PRO A 201 -3.84 -8.76 16.12
C PRO A 201 -4.61 -7.56 16.70
N ILE A 202 -5.41 -6.85 15.88
CA ILE A 202 -6.22 -5.73 16.38
C ILE A 202 -7.24 -6.19 17.42
N ALA A 203 -7.92 -7.31 17.20
CA ALA A 203 -8.86 -7.87 18.16
C ALA A 203 -8.15 -8.33 19.45
N ARG A 204 -7.00 -8.99 19.30
CA ARG A 204 -6.16 -9.46 20.42
C ARG A 204 -5.69 -8.31 21.32
N PHE A 205 -5.30 -7.18 20.72
CA PHE A 205 -4.83 -5.99 21.43
C PHE A 205 -5.88 -4.87 21.48
N SER A 206 -7.17 -5.24 21.45
CA SER A 206 -8.30 -4.31 21.40
C SER A 206 -8.31 -3.29 22.52
N PHE A 207 -7.88 -3.65 23.74
CA PHE A 207 -7.79 -2.70 24.85
C PHE A 207 -6.92 -1.46 24.52
N LEU A 208 -5.88 -1.62 23.71
CA LEU A 208 -4.97 -0.54 23.31
C LEU A 208 -5.47 0.24 22.09
N THR A 209 -6.20 -0.43 21.20
CA THR A 209 -6.57 0.12 19.89
C THR A 209 -8.00 0.62 19.82
N GLN A 210 -8.92 0.11 20.65
CA GLN A 210 -10.35 0.40 20.56
C GLN A 210 -10.67 1.89 20.63
N HIS A 211 -9.98 2.63 21.51
CA HIS A 211 -10.21 4.06 21.65
C HIS A 211 -9.73 4.84 20.43
N LEU A 212 -8.65 4.39 19.79
CA LEU A 212 -8.12 4.99 18.57
C LEU A 212 -9.02 4.67 17.36
N LEU A 213 -9.52 3.43 17.26
CA LEU A 213 -10.42 3.00 16.19
C LEU A 213 -11.69 3.85 16.13
N ARG A 214 -12.21 4.33 17.28
CA ARG A 214 -13.38 5.23 17.35
C ARG A 214 -13.20 6.54 16.60
N PHE A 215 -11.96 6.96 16.35
CA PHE A 215 -11.66 8.17 15.58
C PHE A 215 -11.47 7.91 14.09
N ILE A 216 -11.41 6.65 13.66
CA ILE A 216 -11.37 6.31 12.23
C ILE A 216 -12.80 6.37 11.70
N ARG A 217 -13.01 7.19 10.67
CA ARG A 217 -14.31 7.36 10.02
C ARG A 217 -14.70 6.04 9.33
N PRO A 218 -15.90 5.50 9.58
CA PRO A 218 -16.40 4.37 8.81
C PRO A 218 -16.36 4.66 7.30
N GLY A 219 -16.03 3.66 6.48
CA GLY A 219 -15.99 3.78 5.02
C GLY A 219 -14.69 4.33 4.42
N VAL A 220 -13.85 5.04 5.20
CA VAL A 220 -12.54 5.49 4.69
C VAL A 220 -11.51 4.36 4.66
N HIS A 221 -11.68 3.35 5.51
CA HIS A 221 -10.87 2.15 5.51
C HIS A 221 -11.78 0.93 5.38
N ARG A 222 -11.58 0.12 4.33
CA ARG A 222 -12.43 -1.06 3.99
C ARG A 222 -12.72 -1.97 5.18
N SER A 223 -11.70 -2.25 5.98
CA SER A 223 -11.80 -3.17 7.11
C SER A 223 -12.41 -2.53 8.36
N VAL A 224 -12.57 -1.20 8.43
CA VAL A 224 -13.08 -0.53 9.64
C VAL A 224 -14.60 -0.34 9.54
N TYR A 225 -15.34 -0.71 10.59
CA TYR A 225 -16.81 -0.63 10.61
C TYR A 225 -17.37 -0.23 11.98
N SER A 226 -18.57 0.35 11.98
CA SER A 226 -19.30 0.64 13.20
C SER A 226 -20.00 -0.61 13.73
N ILE A 227 -19.82 -0.91 15.02
CA ILE A 227 -20.51 -1.99 15.74
C ILE A 227 -21.81 -1.46 16.38
N GLY A 228 -22.00 -0.14 16.43
CA GLY A 228 -23.10 0.52 17.14
C GLY A 228 -22.62 1.20 18.43
N HIS A 229 -23.43 2.09 19.01
CA HIS A 229 -23.12 2.82 20.25
C HIS A 229 -21.77 3.57 20.26
N GLY A 230 -21.28 3.97 19.07
CA GLY A 230 -19.99 4.64 18.93
C GLY A 230 -18.78 3.71 19.00
N GLU A 231 -18.97 2.40 18.99
CA GLU A 231 -17.89 1.41 18.93
C GLU A 231 -17.52 1.06 17.49
N MET A 232 -16.22 0.80 17.28
CA MET A 232 -15.65 0.50 15.98
C MET A 232 -14.93 -0.84 16.02
N GLY A 233 -15.05 -1.61 14.94
CA GLY A 233 -14.40 -2.90 14.75
C GLY A 233 -13.52 -2.94 13.51
N PHE A 234 -12.77 -4.03 13.38
CA PHE A 234 -11.93 -4.32 12.23
C PHE A 234 -12.33 -5.69 11.65
N LYS A 235 -12.82 -5.72 10.41
CA LYS A 235 -13.32 -6.93 9.75
C LYS A 235 -12.16 -7.80 9.29
N ASP A 236 -12.29 -9.09 9.58
CA ASP A 236 -11.43 -10.12 9.02
C ASP A 236 -11.93 -10.54 7.63
N GLY A 237 -11.04 -11.03 6.75
CA GLY A 237 -11.43 -11.48 5.41
C GLY A 237 -11.60 -10.37 4.36
N HIS A 238 -11.21 -9.14 4.66
CA HIS A 238 -11.38 -7.97 3.79
C HIS A 238 -10.10 -7.53 3.07
N THR A 239 -9.05 -8.34 3.12
CA THR A 239 -7.79 -8.07 2.41
C THR A 239 -7.88 -8.45 0.93
N PHE A 240 -7.05 -7.84 0.08
CA PHE A 240 -6.95 -8.23 -1.33
C PHE A 240 -6.47 -9.70 -1.45
N GLU A 241 -5.50 -10.13 -0.65
CA GLU A 241 -5.01 -11.51 -0.59
C GLU A 241 -6.10 -12.53 -0.26
N GLU A 242 -6.88 -12.31 0.79
CA GLU A 242 -7.94 -13.25 1.17
C GLU A 242 -9.09 -13.26 0.17
N TRP A 243 -9.47 -12.09 -0.35
CA TRP A 243 -10.45 -12.01 -1.43
C TRP A 243 -9.99 -12.79 -2.67
N LEU A 244 -8.71 -12.67 -3.04
CA LEU A 244 -8.11 -13.38 -4.16
C LEU A 244 -8.18 -14.90 -3.97
N VAL A 245 -7.87 -15.37 -2.76
CA VAL A 245 -7.96 -16.80 -2.41
C VAL A 245 -9.41 -17.30 -2.46
N ARG A 246 -10.35 -16.55 -1.87
CA ARG A 246 -11.77 -16.95 -1.77
C ARG A 246 -12.52 -16.88 -3.10
N SER A 247 -12.19 -15.91 -3.94
CA SER A 247 -12.85 -15.71 -5.24
C SER A 247 -12.46 -16.75 -6.29
N GLY A 248 -11.30 -17.41 -6.12
CA GLY A 248 -10.74 -18.30 -7.14
C GLY A 248 -10.22 -17.55 -8.37
N ALA A 249 -10.05 -16.23 -8.29
CA ALA A 249 -9.58 -15.42 -9.41
C ALA A 249 -8.14 -15.83 -9.82
N PRO A 250 -7.73 -15.54 -11.08
CA PRO A 250 -6.44 -15.97 -11.60
C PRO A 250 -5.26 -15.41 -10.80
N ARG A 251 -4.25 -16.27 -10.60
CA ARG A 251 -3.04 -15.99 -9.83
C ARG A 251 -1.79 -16.38 -10.59
N ALA A 252 -0.75 -15.61 -10.40
CA ALA A 252 0.61 -15.91 -10.85
C ALA A 252 1.22 -17.07 -10.06
N SER A 253 2.40 -17.51 -10.49
CA SER A 253 3.12 -18.62 -9.87
C SER A 253 3.38 -18.42 -8.37
N ALA A 254 3.77 -17.24 -7.92
CA ALA A 254 3.95 -16.92 -6.49
C ALA A 254 2.69 -16.35 -5.83
N GLN A 255 1.51 -16.66 -6.37
CA GLN A 255 0.20 -16.34 -5.82
C GLN A 255 -0.20 -14.85 -5.84
N HIS A 256 0.52 -14.00 -6.58
CA HIS A 256 0.07 -12.63 -6.81
C HIS A 256 -1.15 -12.58 -7.75
N PRO A 257 -2.02 -11.57 -7.60
CA PRO A 257 -3.18 -11.39 -8.47
C PRO A 257 -2.74 -11.12 -9.91
N LEU A 258 -3.45 -11.72 -10.86
CA LEU A 258 -3.33 -11.41 -12.28
C LEU A 258 -4.31 -10.30 -12.70
N SER A 259 -4.28 -9.86 -13.97
CA SER A 259 -4.95 -8.64 -14.43
C SER A 259 -6.46 -8.67 -14.19
N GLU A 260 -7.10 -9.84 -14.35
CA GLU A 260 -8.53 -10.01 -14.05
C GLU A 260 -8.82 -9.76 -12.57
N ALA A 261 -8.03 -10.33 -11.67
CA ALA A 261 -8.17 -10.12 -10.23
C ALA A 261 -7.98 -8.64 -9.85
N HIS A 262 -7.00 -7.96 -10.46
CA HIS A 262 -6.78 -6.53 -10.28
C HIS A 262 -7.95 -5.67 -10.76
N GLN A 263 -8.59 -6.04 -11.87
CA GLN A 263 -9.77 -5.34 -12.40
C GLN A 263 -10.97 -5.49 -11.46
N ILE A 264 -11.24 -6.71 -10.98
CA ILE A 264 -12.36 -6.96 -10.06
C ILE A 264 -12.12 -6.24 -8.73
N TRP A 265 -10.89 -6.29 -8.20
CA TRP A 265 -10.52 -5.55 -6.99
C TRP A 265 -10.73 -4.04 -7.14
N ALA A 266 -10.33 -3.45 -8.27
CA ALA A 266 -10.57 -2.03 -8.55
C ALA A 266 -12.07 -1.69 -8.59
N THR A 267 -12.89 -2.58 -9.15
CA THR A 267 -14.36 -2.41 -9.18
C THR A 267 -14.96 -2.44 -7.78
N LEU A 268 -14.47 -3.35 -6.94
CA LEU A 268 -14.89 -3.49 -5.56
C LEU A 268 -14.53 -2.24 -4.73
N LEU A 269 -13.29 -1.75 -4.84
CA LEU A 269 -12.86 -0.51 -4.18
C LEU A 269 -13.70 0.68 -4.64
N HIS A 270 -13.98 0.81 -5.94
CA HIS A 270 -14.82 1.88 -6.46
C HIS A 270 -16.26 1.84 -5.90
N SER A 271 -16.87 0.66 -5.81
CA SER A 271 -18.20 0.51 -5.19
C SER A 271 -18.21 1.03 -3.76
N GLU A 272 -17.20 0.67 -2.97
CA GLU A 272 -17.09 1.10 -1.58
C GLU A 272 -16.84 2.59 -1.41
N MET A 273 -16.03 3.18 -2.30
CA MET A 273 -15.82 4.61 -2.34
C MET A 273 -17.13 5.36 -2.64
N LYS A 274 -17.95 4.86 -3.57
CA LYS A 274 -19.28 5.40 -3.87
C LYS A 274 -20.23 5.30 -2.69
N GLU A 275 -20.32 4.11 -2.08
CA GLU A 275 -21.16 3.87 -0.91
C GLU A 275 -20.78 4.77 0.27
N SER A 276 -19.49 5.12 0.38
CA SER A 276 -18.95 5.99 1.43
C SER A 276 -18.97 7.48 1.07
N GLY A 277 -19.46 7.86 -0.10
CA GLY A 277 -19.49 9.25 -0.58
C GLY A 277 -18.11 9.87 -0.79
N ILE A 278 -17.10 9.04 -1.05
CA ILE A 278 -15.75 9.51 -1.41
C ILE A 278 -15.73 9.93 -2.88
N VAL A 279 -16.45 9.21 -3.76
CA VAL A 279 -16.56 9.46 -5.21
C VAL A 279 -17.99 9.37 -5.71
#